data_AF-A0A100HNG1-F1
#
_entry.id   AF-A0A100HNG1-F1
#
_cell.length_a   1.000
_cell.length_b   1.000
_cell.length_c   1.000
_cell.angle_alpha   90.00
_cell.angle_beta   90.00
_cell.angle_gamma   90.00
#
_symmetry.space_group_name_H-M   'P 1'
#
loop_
_entity.id
_entity.type
_entity.pdbx_description
1 polymer ?
#
loop_
_entity_poly.entity_id
_entity_poly.type
_entity_poly.pdbx_seq_one_letter_code
_entity_poly.pdbx_strand_id
1 'polypeptide(L)'
;MTKMNAGEISDHIAQSVKARLEQGGEHLQVKDVNGEHVGTVDHMDGDRVKLTKTDSADGQHHYLSLDQVESVDDVAVYLNVERSAVS
;
A
#
# COMPACT_ATOMS: atom_id res chain seq x y z
N MET A 1 12.24 -25.61 0.44
CA MET A 1 11.79 -24.24 0.09
C MET A 1 10.39 -24.10 0.66
N THR A 2 10.24 -23.35 1.75
CA THR A 2 8.94 -23.09 2.37
C THR A 2 8.12 -22.22 1.42
N LYS A 3 6.97 -22.70 0.96
CA LYS A 3 5.97 -21.83 0.32
C LYS A 3 5.36 -21.01 1.45
N MET A 4 5.62 -19.71 1.48
CA MET A 4 4.92 -18.81 2.40
C MET A 4 3.44 -18.82 2.01
N ASN A 5 2.57 -18.96 3.00
CA ASN A 5 1.13 -18.92 2.80
C ASN A 5 0.71 -17.47 2.54
N ALA A 6 -0.44 -17.23 1.89
CA ALA A 6 -0.92 -15.89 1.60
C ALA A 6 -0.93 -14.96 2.84
N GLY A 7 -1.31 -15.48 4.01
CA GLY A 7 -1.27 -14.70 5.26
C GLY A 7 0.14 -14.29 5.70
N GLU A 8 1.13 -15.18 5.60
CA GLU A 8 2.52 -14.86 5.95
C GLU A 8 3.12 -13.80 5.01
N ILE A 9 2.67 -13.77 3.76
CA ILE A 9 3.07 -12.76 2.78
C ILE A 9 2.47 -11.40 3.14
N SER A 10 1.17 -11.35 3.42
CA SER A 10 0.48 -10.11 3.81
C SER A 10 1.05 -9.53 5.11
N ASP A 11 1.33 -10.37 6.11
CA ASP A 11 1.99 -9.96 7.37
C ASP A 11 3.37 -9.33 7.10
N HIS A 12 4.18 -9.94 6.22
CA HIS A 12 5.50 -9.42 5.89
C HIS A 12 5.39 -8.06 5.19
N ILE A 13 4.48 -7.93 4.22
CA ILE A 13 4.21 -6.67 3.52
C ILE A 13 3.78 -5.59 4.51
N ALA A 14 2.85 -5.90 5.42
CA ALA A 14 2.38 -4.97 6.44
C ALA A 14 3.53 -4.46 7.31
N GLN A 15 4.39 -5.37 7.77
CA GLN A 15 5.57 -5.03 8.55
C GLN A 15 6.55 -4.16 7.76
N SER A 16 6.77 -4.46 6.47
CA SER A 16 7.62 -3.64 5.60
C SER A 16 7.07 -2.23 5.46
N VAL A 17 5.79 -2.06 5.10
CA VAL A 17 5.16 -0.73 4.96
C VAL A 17 5.26 0.04 6.27
N LYS A 18 4.89 -0.59 7.39
CA LYS A 18 4.93 0.04 8.71
C LYS A 18 6.34 0.50 9.09
N ALA A 19 7.34 -0.37 8.93
CA ALA A 19 8.73 -0.03 9.25
C ALA A 19 9.22 1.17 8.43
N ARG A 20 8.82 1.29 7.15
CA ARG A 20 9.18 2.43 6.31
C ARG A 20 8.55 3.73 6.79
N LEU A 21 7.28 3.70 7.16
CA LEU A 21 6.57 4.86 7.71
C LEU A 21 7.18 5.31 9.05
N GLU A 22 7.61 4.37 9.89
CA GLU A 22 8.23 4.65 11.19
C GLU A 22 9.66 5.20 11.08
N GLN A 23 10.39 4.89 10.00
CA GLN A 23 11.74 5.41 9.76
C GLN A 23 11.79 6.89 9.38
N GLY A 24 10.64 7.58 9.28
CA GLY A 24 10.56 9.03 9.13
C GLY A 24 11.00 9.55 7.74
N GLY A 25 10.95 8.69 6.72
CA GLY A 25 11.24 9.03 5.33
C GLY A 25 10.07 9.70 4.60
N GLU A 26 10.26 9.91 3.29
CA GLU A 26 9.20 10.32 2.38
C GLU A 26 8.07 9.28 2.37
N HIS A 27 6.82 9.74 2.24
CA HIS A 27 5.68 8.83 2.17
C HIS A 27 5.79 7.94 0.93
N LEU A 28 5.43 6.66 1.07
CA LEU A 28 5.46 5.71 -0.04
C LEU A 28 4.39 6.06 -1.07
N GLN A 29 4.77 6.08 -2.35
CA GLN A 29 3.80 6.15 -3.43
C GLN A 29 3.03 4.83 -3.51
N VAL A 30 1.83 4.86 -4.05
CA VAL A 30 1.04 3.67 -4.35
C VAL A 30 0.78 3.64 -5.84
N LYS A 31 1.14 2.51 -6.45
CA LYS A 31 0.97 2.25 -7.87
C LYS A 31 0.10 1.05 -8.09
N ASP A 32 -0.75 1.11 -9.11
CA ASP A 32 -1.61 0.00 -9.46
C ASP A 32 -0.86 -1.09 -10.26
N VAL A 33 -1.58 -2.14 -10.66
CA VAL A 33 -1.03 -3.25 -11.45
C VAL A 33 -0.46 -2.82 -12.81
N ASN A 34 -0.90 -1.67 -13.34
CA ASN A 34 -0.40 -1.07 -14.58
C ASN A 34 0.79 -0.11 -14.32
N GLY A 35 1.14 0.12 -13.06
CA GLY A 35 2.16 1.08 -12.62
C GLY A 35 1.66 2.53 -12.56
N GLU A 36 0.34 2.76 -12.69
CA GLU A 36 -0.26 4.08 -12.60
C GLU A 36 -0.33 4.56 -11.15
N HIS A 37 -0.15 5.86 -10.94
CA HIS A 37 -0.24 6.45 -9.61
C HIS A 37 -1.67 6.39 -9.07
N VAL A 38 -1.83 5.78 -7.90
CA VAL A 38 -3.10 5.64 -7.16
C VAL A 38 -3.19 6.67 -6.04
N GLY A 39 -2.07 6.91 -5.35
CA GLY A 39 -2.02 7.81 -4.22
C GLY A 39 -0.72 7.68 -3.43
N THR A 40 -0.73 8.23 -2.22
CA THR A 40 0.42 8.24 -1.32
C THR A 40 0.00 7.69 0.04
N VAL A 41 0.80 6.81 0.63
CA VAL A 41 0.54 6.22 1.94
C VAL A 41 0.62 7.29 3.03
N ASP A 42 -0.43 7.40 3.84
CA ASP A 42 -0.51 8.28 5.02
C ASP A 42 -0.12 7.49 6.28
N HIS A 43 -0.77 6.34 6.49
CA HIS A 43 -0.57 5.51 7.67
C HIS A 43 -1.07 4.07 7.46
N MET A 44 -0.70 3.15 8.36
CA MET A 44 -1.28 1.80 8.45
C MET A 44 -2.41 1.79 9.49
N ASP A 45 -3.62 1.41 9.09
CA ASP A 45 -4.78 1.25 9.97
C ASP A 45 -5.12 -0.24 10.08
N GLY A 46 -4.55 -0.91 11.09
CA GLY A 46 -4.59 -2.37 11.20
C GLY A 46 -3.99 -3.04 9.96
N ASP A 47 -4.83 -3.80 9.25
CA ASP A 47 -4.48 -4.53 8.01
C ASP A 47 -4.80 -3.73 6.73
N ARG A 48 -4.94 -2.40 6.85
CA ARG A 48 -5.27 -1.52 5.73
C ARG A 48 -4.25 -0.40 5.58
N VAL A 49 -3.95 -0.06 4.34
CA VAL A 49 -3.11 1.09 3.99
C VAL A 49 -4.02 2.29 3.79
N LYS A 50 -3.89 3.31 4.63
CA LYS A 50 -4.60 4.57 4.50
C LYS A 50 -3.85 5.48 3.55
N LEU A 51 -4.54 6.03 2.56
CA LEU A 51 -3.98 7.00 1.62
C LEU A 51 -4.20 8.45 2.09
N THR A 52 -3.29 9.33 1.70
CA THR A 52 -3.39 10.76 1.99
C THR A 52 -4.55 11.37 1.21
N LYS A 53 -5.36 12.21 1.87
CA LYS A 53 -6.47 12.92 1.23
C LYS A 53 -6.02 13.94 0.18
N THR A 54 -4.81 14.46 0.32
CA THR A 54 -4.25 15.53 -0.53
C THR A 54 -3.84 15.02 -1.90
N ASP A 55 -3.59 13.72 -2.01
CA ASP A 55 -3.22 13.03 -3.23
C ASP A 55 -4.41 12.26 -3.84
N SER A 56 -5.59 12.38 -3.23
CA SER A 56 -6.83 11.87 -3.80
C SER A 56 -7.50 12.91 -4.69
N ALA A 57 -8.03 12.47 -5.83
CA ALA A 57 -8.80 13.29 -6.75
C ALA A 57 -10.13 13.80 -6.16
N ASP A 58 -10.70 13.07 -5.21
CA ASP A 58 -11.98 13.42 -4.55
C ASP A 58 -11.79 14.12 -3.19
N GLY A 59 -10.54 14.30 -2.75
CA GLY A 59 -10.20 14.90 -1.46
C GLY A 59 -10.54 14.04 -0.24
N GLN A 60 -10.81 12.74 -0.42
CA GLN A 60 -11.12 11.80 0.66
C GLN A 60 -9.94 10.87 0.98
N HIS A 61 -9.99 10.25 2.16
CA HIS A 61 -9.06 9.19 2.52
C HIS A 61 -9.55 7.86 1.92
N HIS A 62 -8.77 7.32 0.99
CA HIS A 62 -8.95 5.97 0.49
C HIS A 62 -8.21 4.97 1.35
N TYR A 63 -8.69 3.73 1.36
CA TYR A 63 -8.13 2.66 2.17
C TYR A 63 -7.99 1.39 1.35
N LEU A 64 -6.77 0.87 1.31
CA LEU A 64 -6.43 -0.34 0.58
C LEU A 64 -6.34 -1.51 1.56
N SER A 65 -6.88 -2.66 1.18
CA SER A 65 -6.63 -3.90 1.91
C SER A 65 -5.24 -4.43 1.57
N LEU A 66 -4.55 -5.05 2.53
CA LEU A 66 -3.25 -5.69 2.27
C LEU A 66 -3.32 -6.78 1.19
N ASP A 67 -4.48 -7.43 1.01
CA ASP A 67 -4.68 -8.41 -0.07
C ASP A 67 -4.60 -7.80 -1.48
N GLN A 68 -4.77 -6.48 -1.59
CA GLN A 68 -4.61 -5.75 -2.85
C GLN A 68 -3.14 -5.38 -3.11
N VAL A 69 -2.26 -5.52 -2.12
CA VAL A 69 -0.84 -5.21 -2.24
C VAL A 69 -0.09 -6.44 -2.76
N GLU A 70 0.60 -6.28 -3.88
CA GLU A 70 1.43 -7.33 -4.46
C GLU A 70 2.85 -7.30 -3.90
N SER A 71 3.43 -6.11 -3.79
CA SER A 71 4.81 -5.93 -3.34
C SER A 71 5.09 -4.51 -2.87
N VAL A 72 6.20 -4.32 -2.16
CA VAL A 72 6.65 -3.03 -1.64
C VAL A 72 8.15 -2.91 -1.88
N ASP A 73 8.58 -1.75 -2.37
CA ASP A 73 9.99 -1.39 -2.48
C ASP A 73 10.34 -0.17 -1.60
N ASP A 74 11.52 0.42 -1.81
CA ASP A 74 11.98 1.57 -1.04
C ASP A 74 11.19 2.87 -1.30
N VAL A 75 10.47 2.95 -2.41
CA VAL A 75 9.81 4.15 -2.96
C VAL A 75 8.29 4.00 -3.04
N ALA A 76 7.79 2.80 -3.34
CA ALA A 76 6.39 2.57 -3.66
C ALA A 76 5.84 1.21 -3.20
N VAL A 77 4.53 1.20 -3.01
CA VAL A 77 3.68 0.02 -2.85
C VAL A 77 3.04 -0.28 -4.20
N TYR A 78 3.11 -1.53 -4.66
CA TYR A 78 2.49 -1.97 -5.91
C TYR A 78 1.27 -2.83 -5.61
N LEU A 79 0.17 -2.53 -6.30
CA LEU A 79 -1.09 -3.26 -6.16
C LEU A 79 -1.23 -4.31 -7.26
N ASN A 80 -1.99 -5.36 -6.95
CA ASN A 80 -2.43 -6.37 -7.92
C ASN A 80 -3.78 -6.01 -8.60
N VAL A 81 -4.35 -4.86 -8.25
CA VAL A 81 -5.60 -4.32 -8.82
C VAL A 81 -5.33 -3.01 -9.54
N GLU A 82 -6.26 -2.62 -10.42
CA GLU A 82 -6.26 -1.32 -11.08
C GLU A 82 -6.78 -0.22 -10.15
N ARG A 83 -6.35 1.03 -10.36
CA ARG A 83 -6.81 2.16 -9.54
C ARG A 83 -8.33 2.32 -9.50
N SER A 84 -9.04 1.92 -10.55
CA SER A 84 -10.51 1.99 -10.62
C SER A 84 -11.21 1.02 -9.67
N ALA A 85 -10.49 0.01 -9.17
CA ALA A 85 -10.98 -0.91 -8.14
C ALA A 85 -10.68 -0.41 -6.71
N VAL A 86 -9.98 0.72 -6.58
CA VAL A 86 -9.72 1.39 -5.31
C VAL A 86 -10.87 2.36 -5.04
N SER A 87 -11.53 2.17 -3.89
CA SER A 87 -12.68 2.96 -3.45
C SER A 87 -12.33 3.94 -2.36
#